data_AF-A0A1I3PEW2-F1
#
_entry.id   AF-A0A1I3PEW2-F1
#
_cell.length_a   1.000
_cell.length_b   1.000
_cell.length_c   1.000
_cell.angle_alpha   90.00
_cell.angle_beta   90.00
_cell.angle_gamma   90.00
#
_symmetry.space_group_name_H-M   'P 1'
#
loop_
_entity.id
_entity.type
_entity.pdbx_description
1 polymer ?
#
loop_
_entity_poly.entity_id
_entity_poly.type
_entity_poly.pdbx_seq_one_letter_code
_entity_poly.pdbx_strand_id
1 'polypeptide(L)'
;MFDLDEVLGRAQLKERIDELEAENDRLRERYEAESDRRAKAATARQEAEEQLNRLEDRIAQLEGELERTNGEDDGASVHVRRREQLRGARLDEVLDRLESFQTGPEGALTAVVEDGLADLDPRIERDLAETLGRERIALVDDAAPCVICLDDAGLVSVALEPPILPDREPAWNDRLTLDREWFQPTDRHALALVRTDLFAVGVYDGDERLEVHGFESEVKGSHSKGGFSQARFERIRDEQIDDHLERATAALEERVAGEVDRLYLAGQRGVVDTLAEETSIDPAPAATAAVDATGNPESALEDAYRSFWTTELQVL
;
A
#
# COMPACT_ATOMS: atom_id res chain seq x y z
N MET A 1 -56.81 -65.11 -21.71
CA MET A 1 -56.37 -65.32 -20.32
C MET A 1 -55.96 -63.94 -19.83
N PHE A 2 -56.87 -63.21 -19.19
CA PHE A 2 -56.63 -61.83 -18.77
C PHE A 2 -55.66 -61.85 -17.59
N ASP A 3 -54.58 -61.08 -17.69
CA ASP A 3 -53.52 -61.05 -16.70
C ASP A 3 -54.06 -60.44 -15.40
N LEU A 4 -54.20 -61.27 -14.36
CA LEU A 4 -54.90 -60.92 -13.13
C LEU A 4 -54.21 -59.76 -12.37
N ASP A 5 -52.93 -59.49 -12.69
CA ASP A 5 -52.10 -58.43 -12.10
C ASP A 5 -52.46 -57.02 -12.64
N GLU A 6 -53.08 -56.91 -13.83
CA GLU A 6 -53.48 -55.63 -14.46
C GLU A 6 -54.83 -55.12 -13.92
N VAL A 7 -55.76 -56.03 -13.62
CA VAL A 7 -57.12 -55.71 -13.11
C VAL A 7 -57.12 -55.32 -11.62
N LEU A 8 -56.11 -55.75 -10.86
CA LEU A 8 -56.00 -55.51 -9.41
C LEU A 8 -55.05 -54.37 -9.02
N GLY A 9 -54.55 -53.57 -9.99
CA GLY A 9 -53.67 -52.41 -9.72
C GLY A 9 -52.28 -52.76 -9.19
N ARG A 10 -51.92 -54.05 -9.15
CA ARG A 10 -50.66 -54.55 -8.60
C ARG A 10 -49.48 -54.27 -9.53
N ALA A 11 -49.70 -54.25 -10.84
CA ALA A 11 -48.71 -53.85 -11.84
C ALA A 11 -48.30 -52.36 -11.67
N GLN A 12 -49.27 -51.46 -11.52
CA GLN A 12 -49.01 -50.03 -11.29
C GLN A 12 -48.29 -49.76 -9.96
N LEU A 13 -48.62 -50.53 -8.91
CA LEU A 13 -47.92 -50.44 -7.63
C LEU A 13 -46.48 -50.96 -7.71
N LYS A 14 -46.21 -52.02 -8.48
CA LYS A 14 -44.83 -52.48 -8.73
C LYS A 14 -44.02 -51.44 -9.49
N GLU A 15 -44.58 -50.87 -10.56
CA GLU A 15 -43.92 -49.81 -11.33
C GLU A 15 -43.61 -48.58 -10.47
N ARG A 16 -44.54 -48.19 -9.57
CA ARG A 16 -44.31 -47.10 -8.64
C ARG A 16 -43.28 -47.43 -7.56
N ILE A 17 -43.21 -48.68 -7.11
CA ILE A 17 -42.17 -49.15 -6.18
C ILE A 17 -40.80 -49.09 -6.89
N ASP A 18 -40.69 -49.61 -8.10
CA ASP A 18 -39.44 -49.59 -8.88
C ASP A 18 -38.97 -48.15 -9.17
N GLU A 19 -39.90 -47.25 -9.48
CA GLU A 19 -39.62 -45.81 -9.67
C GLU A 19 -39.13 -45.15 -8.38
N LEU A 20 -39.80 -45.42 -7.25
CA LEU A 20 -39.42 -44.87 -5.95
C LEU A 20 -38.10 -45.44 -5.44
N GLU A 21 -37.80 -46.71 -5.72
CA GLU A 21 -36.51 -47.34 -5.39
C GLU A 21 -35.38 -46.71 -6.21
N ALA A 22 -35.58 -46.52 -7.53
CA ALA A 22 -34.62 -45.84 -8.38
C ALA A 22 -34.43 -44.36 -7.99
N GLU A 23 -35.47 -43.67 -7.55
CA GLU A 23 -35.37 -42.32 -6.99
C GLU A 23 -34.61 -42.31 -5.66
N ASN A 24 -34.86 -43.30 -4.78
CA ASN A 24 -34.15 -43.42 -3.50
C ASN A 24 -32.65 -43.62 -3.71
N ASP A 25 -32.26 -44.47 -4.66
CA ASP A 25 -30.85 -44.75 -4.96
C ASP A 25 -30.16 -43.50 -5.53
N ARG A 26 -30.81 -42.77 -6.45
CA ARG A 26 -30.28 -41.48 -6.95
C ARG A 26 -30.13 -40.43 -5.84
N LEU A 27 -31.07 -40.39 -4.90
CA LEU A 27 -31.00 -39.47 -3.76
C LEU A 27 -29.88 -39.85 -2.79
N ARG A 28 -29.65 -41.15 -2.55
CA ARG A 28 -28.54 -41.65 -1.73
C ARG A 28 -27.19 -41.34 -2.36
N GLU A 29 -26.99 -41.63 -3.64
CA GLU A 29 -25.75 -41.30 -4.35
C GLU A 29 -25.45 -39.80 -4.30
N ARG A 30 -26.48 -38.96 -4.47
CA ARG A 30 -26.34 -37.51 -4.38
C ARG A 30 -25.98 -37.06 -2.96
N TYR A 31 -26.57 -37.68 -1.94
CA TYR A 31 -26.26 -37.39 -0.54
C TYR A 31 -24.83 -37.81 -0.17
N GLU A 32 -24.39 -38.99 -0.61
CA GLU A 32 -23.02 -39.48 -0.39
C GLU A 32 -21.99 -38.58 -1.06
N ALA A 33 -22.21 -38.22 -2.32
CA ALA A 33 -21.32 -37.29 -3.03
C ALA A 33 -21.25 -35.90 -2.37
N GLU A 34 -22.36 -35.43 -1.77
CA GLU A 34 -22.41 -34.17 -1.04
C GLU A 34 -21.71 -34.26 0.31
N SER A 35 -21.91 -35.36 1.04
CA SER A 35 -21.21 -35.69 2.28
C SER A 35 -19.70 -35.75 2.07
N ASP A 36 -19.23 -36.42 1.01
CA ASP A 36 -17.81 -36.51 0.68
C ASP A 36 -17.20 -35.14 0.34
N ARG A 37 -17.94 -34.28 -0.37
CA ARG A 37 -17.50 -32.90 -0.64
C ARG A 37 -17.39 -32.08 0.65
N ARG A 38 -18.34 -32.23 1.58
CA ARG A 38 -18.28 -31.57 2.89
C ARG A 38 -17.10 -32.05 3.71
N ALA A 39 -16.84 -33.35 3.73
CA ALA A 39 -15.70 -33.93 4.45
C ALA A 39 -14.37 -33.38 3.92
N LYS A 40 -14.17 -33.40 2.60
CA LYS A 40 -12.94 -32.88 1.96
C LYS A 40 -12.71 -31.40 2.24
N ALA A 41 -13.76 -30.59 2.16
CA ALA A 41 -13.65 -29.16 2.42
C ALA A 41 -13.46 -28.83 3.92
N ALA A 42 -14.00 -29.66 4.83
CA ALA A 42 -13.69 -29.55 6.26
C ALA A 42 -12.21 -29.86 6.53
N THR A 43 -11.64 -30.88 5.87
CA THR A 43 -10.21 -31.19 5.95
C THR A 43 -9.35 -30.06 5.40
N ALA A 44 -9.67 -29.54 4.20
CA ALA A 44 -8.93 -28.42 3.62
C ALA A 44 -8.97 -27.16 4.51
N ARG A 45 -10.11 -26.91 5.18
CA ARG A 45 -10.24 -25.82 6.14
C ARG A 45 -9.35 -26.05 7.37
N GLN A 46 -9.30 -27.25 7.92
CA GLN A 46 -8.41 -27.57 9.05
C GLN A 46 -6.95 -27.38 8.66
N GLU A 47 -6.55 -27.81 7.47
CA GLU A 47 -5.18 -27.60 6.96
C GLU A 47 -4.83 -26.12 6.81
N ALA A 48 -5.78 -25.28 6.38
CA ALA A 48 -5.58 -23.84 6.29
C ALA A 48 -5.53 -23.15 7.67
N GLU A 49 -6.39 -23.55 8.61
CA GLU A 49 -6.35 -23.07 10.00
C GLU A 49 -5.01 -23.45 10.68
N GLU A 50 -4.49 -24.66 10.43
CA GLU A 50 -3.17 -25.07 10.91
C GLU A 50 -2.04 -24.22 10.31
N GLN A 51 -2.12 -23.86 9.03
CA GLN A 51 -1.13 -22.98 8.41
C GLN A 51 -1.18 -21.57 9.00
N LEU A 52 -2.38 -21.02 9.21
CA LEU A 52 -2.56 -19.72 9.82
C LEU A 52 -1.97 -19.67 11.23
N ASN A 53 -2.29 -20.68 12.07
CA ASN A 53 -1.70 -20.78 13.41
C ASN A 53 -0.17 -20.87 13.36
N ARG A 54 0.40 -21.64 12.42
CA ARG A 54 1.87 -21.71 12.24
C ARG A 54 2.47 -20.37 11.83
N LEU A 55 1.78 -19.59 10.99
CA LEU A 55 2.21 -18.26 10.58
C LEU A 55 2.11 -17.27 11.73
N GLU A 56 1.02 -17.30 12.51
CA GLU A 56 0.87 -16.48 13.72
C GLU A 56 1.94 -16.81 14.77
N ASP A 57 2.21 -18.08 15.03
CA ASP A 57 3.30 -18.52 15.91
C ASP A 57 4.66 -18.02 15.40
N ARG A 58 4.86 -18.01 14.09
CA ARG A 58 6.09 -17.50 13.48
C ARG A 58 6.20 -15.99 13.60
N ILE A 59 5.11 -15.25 13.43
CA ILE A 59 5.06 -13.80 13.64
C ILE A 59 5.39 -13.50 15.10
N ALA A 60 4.73 -14.14 16.06
CA ALA A 60 5.00 -13.95 17.48
C ALA A 60 6.45 -14.31 17.84
N GLN A 61 7.02 -15.35 17.22
CA GLN A 61 8.44 -15.68 17.38
C GLN A 61 9.34 -14.57 16.82
N LEU A 62 9.06 -14.06 15.62
CA LEU A 62 9.84 -13.01 14.97
C LEU A 62 9.73 -11.69 15.73
N GLU A 63 8.54 -11.32 16.21
CA GLU A 63 8.33 -10.16 17.08
C GLU A 63 9.13 -10.31 18.37
N GLY A 64 9.13 -11.49 18.99
CA GLY A 64 9.94 -11.77 20.17
C GLY A 64 11.44 -11.85 19.90
N GLU A 65 11.88 -12.23 18.70
CA GLU A 65 13.27 -12.13 18.24
C GLU A 65 13.66 -10.66 18.04
N LEU A 66 12.79 -9.86 17.41
CA LEU A 66 12.99 -8.43 17.18
C LEU A 66 13.00 -7.64 18.50
N GLU A 67 12.14 -7.97 19.46
CA GLU A 67 12.15 -7.37 20.79
C GLU A 67 13.40 -7.76 21.59
N ARG A 68 13.90 -8.99 21.44
CA ARG A 68 15.19 -9.41 22.02
C ARG A 68 16.38 -8.74 21.35
N THR A 69 16.38 -8.65 20.03
CA THR A 69 17.40 -7.90 19.30
C THR A 69 17.37 -6.43 19.71
N ASN A 70 16.19 -5.81 19.88
CA ASN A 70 16.07 -4.44 20.37
C ASN A 70 16.41 -4.27 21.86
N GLY A 71 16.24 -5.31 22.68
CA GLY A 71 16.48 -5.28 24.13
C GLY A 71 17.88 -5.74 24.58
N GLU A 72 18.59 -6.50 23.75
CA GLU A 72 19.98 -6.93 23.98
C GLU A 72 21.01 -5.93 23.39
N ASP A 73 20.55 -4.91 22.66
CA ASP A 73 21.38 -3.90 22.00
C ASP A 73 21.58 -2.60 22.81
N ASP A 74 21.46 -2.67 24.14
CA ASP A 74 21.85 -1.62 25.10
C ASP A 74 23.39 -1.39 25.17
N GLY A 75 24.12 -1.91 24.17
CA GLY A 75 25.56 -1.76 23.99
C GLY A 75 25.95 -1.73 22.52
N ALA A 76 25.68 -0.58 21.87
CA ALA A 76 26.17 -0.18 20.53
C ALA A 76 25.29 -0.46 19.29
N SER A 77 23.96 -0.47 19.42
CA SER A 77 23.10 -0.19 18.26
C SER A 77 23.21 1.27 17.87
N VAL A 78 23.53 1.52 16.60
CA VAL A 78 23.43 2.88 16.04
C VAL A 78 21.97 3.19 15.78
N HIS A 79 21.46 4.23 16.42
CA HIS A 79 20.13 4.76 16.16
C HIS A 79 20.20 6.12 15.48
N VAL A 80 19.14 6.42 14.72
CA VAL A 80 18.83 7.78 14.26
C VAL A 80 18.78 8.71 15.48
N ARG A 81 19.54 9.80 15.43
CA ARG A 81 19.64 10.76 16.54
C ARG A 81 18.31 11.47 16.80
N ARG A 82 17.54 11.72 15.74
CA ARG A 82 16.25 12.40 15.81
C ARG A 82 15.39 12.08 14.60
N ARG A 83 14.10 11.82 14.83
CA ARG A 83 13.07 11.82 13.78
C ARG A 83 12.09 12.98 14.00
N GLU A 84 11.71 13.67 12.94
CA GLU A 84 10.76 14.78 12.97
C GLU A 84 9.90 14.78 11.70
N GLN A 85 8.57 14.89 11.83
CA GLN A 85 7.68 15.10 10.69
C GLN A 85 7.53 16.61 10.45
N LEU A 86 7.86 17.06 9.25
CA LEU A 86 7.92 18.47 8.87
C LEU A 86 6.79 18.83 7.90
N ARG A 87 6.15 19.99 8.14
CA ARG A 87 5.08 20.58 7.30
C ARG A 87 5.08 22.10 7.40
N GLY A 88 4.59 22.78 6.36
CA GLY A 88 4.39 24.23 6.32
C GLY A 88 5.62 25.04 6.77
N ALA A 89 5.40 26.09 7.56
CA ALA A 89 6.47 26.99 8.01
C ALA A 89 7.65 26.30 8.71
N ARG A 90 7.43 25.14 9.35
CA ARG A 90 8.49 24.38 10.01
C ARG A 90 9.38 23.65 8.99
N LEU A 91 8.77 23.13 7.92
CA LEU A 91 9.51 22.56 6.79
C LEU A 91 10.33 23.64 6.10
N ASP A 92 9.73 24.80 5.82
CA ASP A 92 10.43 25.95 5.22
C ASP A 92 11.67 26.34 6.02
N GLU A 93 11.54 26.48 7.33
CA GLU A 93 12.64 26.84 8.23
C GLU A 93 13.79 25.81 8.18
N VAL A 94 13.48 24.52 8.04
CA VAL A 94 14.50 23.46 7.96
C VAL A 94 15.17 23.47 6.59
N LEU A 95 14.41 23.58 5.50
CA LEU A 95 14.96 23.64 4.15
C LEU A 95 15.84 24.90 3.97
N ASP A 96 15.38 26.07 4.45
CA ASP A 96 16.17 27.31 4.47
C ASP A 96 17.51 27.13 5.19
N ARG A 97 17.52 26.39 6.32
CA ARG A 97 18.75 26.11 7.08
C ARG A 97 19.70 25.21 6.31
N LEU A 98 19.19 24.14 5.70
CA LEU A 98 20.00 23.20 4.92
C LEU A 98 20.61 23.91 3.71
N GLU A 99 19.80 24.69 2.96
CA GLU A 99 20.26 25.47 1.81
C GLU A 99 21.22 26.61 2.20
N SER A 100 21.14 27.13 3.43
CA SER A 100 22.07 28.15 3.92
C SER A 100 23.48 27.61 4.23
N PHE A 101 23.65 26.29 4.31
CA PHE A 101 24.92 25.66 4.62
C PHE A 101 25.88 25.73 3.43
N GLN A 102 27.06 26.31 3.66
CA GLN A 102 28.09 26.51 2.65
C GLN A 102 29.41 25.91 3.10
N THR A 103 30.09 25.25 2.18
CA THR A 103 31.36 24.56 2.40
C THR A 103 32.41 25.00 1.37
N GLY A 104 33.60 24.40 1.44
CA GLY A 104 34.53 24.45 0.32
C GLY A 104 33.98 23.65 -0.88
N PRO A 105 34.65 23.70 -2.04
CA PRO A 105 34.28 22.85 -3.18
C PRO A 105 34.21 21.38 -2.75
N GLU A 106 33.16 20.68 -3.19
CA GLU A 106 32.92 19.27 -2.89
C GLU A 106 32.78 18.94 -1.40
N GLY A 107 32.36 19.90 -0.56
CA GLY A 107 32.17 19.69 0.87
C GLY A 107 30.74 19.33 1.30
N ALA A 108 29.75 19.41 0.40
CA ALA A 108 28.36 19.09 0.70
C ALA A 108 27.78 18.12 -0.34
N LEU A 109 27.28 16.97 0.10
CA LEU A 109 26.64 15.97 -0.74
C LEU A 109 25.12 16.07 -0.62
N THR A 110 24.46 16.09 -1.77
CA THR A 110 23.04 15.76 -1.89
C THR A 110 22.91 14.53 -2.77
N ALA A 111 22.27 13.48 -2.25
CA ALA A 111 22.09 12.20 -2.93
C ALA A 111 20.66 11.69 -2.77
N VAL A 112 20.08 11.14 -3.83
CA VAL A 112 18.79 10.44 -3.79
C VAL A 112 19.06 8.96 -3.60
N VAL A 113 18.28 8.32 -2.73
CA VAL A 113 18.34 6.90 -2.42
C VAL A 113 16.93 6.34 -2.57
N GLU A 114 16.69 5.51 -3.59
CA GLU A 114 15.36 4.92 -3.83
C GLU A 114 15.20 3.61 -3.06
N ASP A 115 16.05 2.63 -3.35
CA ASP A 115 16.00 1.26 -2.81
C ASP A 115 17.24 0.92 -1.95
N GLY A 116 17.69 1.89 -1.16
CA GLY A 116 18.84 1.75 -0.28
C GLY A 116 20.20 1.94 -0.95
N LEU A 117 21.28 1.66 -0.21
CA LEU A 117 22.67 1.91 -0.62
C LEU A 117 23.10 1.16 -1.87
N ALA A 118 22.48 0.01 -2.16
CA ALA A 118 22.82 -0.83 -3.31
C ALA A 118 22.51 -0.16 -4.65
N ASP A 119 21.63 0.85 -4.66
CA ASP A 119 21.26 1.63 -5.84
C ASP A 119 22.29 2.74 -6.18
N LEU A 120 23.10 3.13 -5.20
CA LEU A 120 24.07 4.22 -5.36
C LEU A 120 25.30 3.81 -6.19
N ASP A 121 25.92 4.78 -6.85
CA ASP A 121 27.24 4.58 -7.44
C ASP A 121 28.24 4.14 -6.36
N PRO A 122 29.09 3.10 -6.60
CA PRO A 122 30.03 2.58 -5.61
C PRO A 122 31.06 3.59 -5.08
N ARG A 123 31.22 4.74 -5.73
CA ARG A 123 31.99 5.87 -5.21
C ARG A 123 31.21 6.61 -4.14
N ILE A 124 29.95 6.94 -4.41
CA ILE A 124 29.06 7.63 -3.45
C ILE A 124 28.83 6.77 -2.22
N GLU A 125 28.57 5.47 -2.39
CA GLU A 125 28.44 4.53 -1.26
C GLU A 125 29.68 4.57 -0.36
N ARG A 126 30.89 4.60 -0.96
CA ARG A 126 32.14 4.67 -0.21
C ARG A 126 32.31 6.01 0.49
N ASP A 127 32.02 7.11 -0.19
CA ASP A 127 32.12 8.46 0.39
C ASP A 127 31.16 8.61 1.58
N LEU A 128 29.95 8.05 1.47
CA LEU A 128 28.99 7.94 2.58
C LEU A 128 29.57 7.11 3.73
N ALA A 129 30.16 5.95 3.44
CA ALA A 129 30.79 5.10 4.46
C ALA A 129 31.94 5.80 5.19
N GLU A 130 32.72 6.61 4.48
CA GLU A 130 33.83 7.39 5.03
C GLU A 130 33.32 8.56 5.90
N THR A 131 32.22 9.20 5.50
CA THR A 131 31.66 10.39 6.18
C THR A 131 30.79 10.02 7.39
N LEU A 132 29.83 9.11 7.21
CA LEU A 132 28.91 8.64 8.26
C LEU A 132 29.57 7.65 9.22
N GLY A 133 30.63 6.98 8.74
CA GLY A 133 31.19 5.80 9.39
C GLY A 133 30.37 4.55 9.07
N ARG A 134 31.07 3.41 9.10
CA ARG A 134 30.50 2.09 8.75
C ARG A 134 29.29 1.67 9.57
N GLU A 135 29.16 2.19 10.78
CA GLU A 135 28.06 1.83 11.67
C GLU A 135 26.77 2.59 11.35
N ARG A 136 26.88 3.84 10.85
CA ARG A 136 25.70 4.70 10.58
C ARG A 136 25.23 4.63 9.14
N ILE A 137 26.03 4.07 8.23
CA ILE A 137 25.63 3.93 6.82
C ILE A 137 24.37 3.06 6.67
N ALA A 138 24.18 2.04 7.52
CA ALA A 138 22.98 1.20 7.51
C ALA A 138 21.69 1.98 7.81
N LEU A 139 21.78 3.14 8.47
CA LEU A 139 20.61 4.01 8.68
C LEU A 139 20.08 4.62 7.37
N VAL A 140 20.90 4.65 6.31
CA VAL A 140 20.49 5.13 4.99
C VAL A 140 19.52 4.13 4.34
N ASP A 141 19.77 2.82 4.50
CA ASP A 141 18.85 1.79 4.03
C ASP A 141 17.50 1.87 4.75
N ASP A 142 17.52 2.08 6.07
CA ASP A 142 16.31 2.24 6.88
C ASP A 142 15.52 3.52 6.56
N ALA A 143 16.18 4.52 5.99
CA ALA A 143 15.57 5.80 5.62
C ALA A 143 15.04 5.82 4.18
N ALA A 144 15.42 4.85 3.34
CA ALA A 144 14.98 4.81 1.95
C ALA A 144 13.47 4.56 1.82
N PRO A 145 12.77 5.22 0.87
CA PRO A 145 13.30 6.19 -0.10
C PRO A 145 13.56 7.57 0.53
N CYS A 146 14.73 8.17 0.26
CA CYS A 146 15.07 9.48 0.83
C CYS A 146 16.06 10.30 0.00
N VAL A 147 16.15 11.59 0.32
CA VAL A 147 17.21 12.51 -0.07
C VAL A 147 18.15 12.70 1.11
N ILE A 148 19.38 12.26 0.93
CA ILE A 148 20.48 12.38 1.88
C ILE A 148 21.18 13.73 1.68
N CYS A 149 21.35 14.47 2.77
CA CYS A 149 22.11 15.70 2.84
C CYS A 149 23.20 15.59 3.90
N LEU A 150 24.46 15.73 3.49
CA LEU A 150 25.58 15.63 4.41
C LEU A 150 26.78 16.48 3.99
N ASP A 151 27.62 16.80 4.97
CA ASP A 151 28.87 17.51 4.76
C ASP A 151 30.09 16.65 5.08
N ASP A 152 31.22 17.03 4.50
CA ASP A 152 32.51 16.38 4.69
C ASP A 152 33.06 16.48 6.13
N ALA A 153 32.59 17.45 6.91
CA ALA A 153 32.98 17.63 8.32
C ALA A 153 32.01 16.95 9.32
N GLY A 154 30.91 16.34 8.87
CA GLY A 154 29.94 15.64 9.70
C GLY A 154 29.10 16.54 10.62
N LEU A 155 28.99 17.82 10.31
CA LEU A 155 28.13 18.80 10.99
C LEU A 155 26.65 18.64 10.61
N VAL A 156 26.39 18.23 9.37
CA VAL A 156 25.09 17.97 8.77
C VAL A 156 25.08 16.52 8.30
N SER A 157 24.10 15.77 8.79
CA SER A 157 23.90 14.38 8.42
C SER A 157 22.41 14.09 8.58
N VAL A 158 21.67 14.27 7.49
CA VAL A 158 20.22 14.15 7.50
C VAL A 158 19.71 13.37 6.30
N ALA A 159 18.68 12.57 6.52
CA ALA A 159 17.83 11.99 5.49
C ALA A 159 16.48 12.70 5.52
N LEU A 160 15.97 13.04 4.35
CA LEU A 160 14.64 13.61 4.15
C LEU A 160 13.84 12.66 3.27
N GLU A 161 12.66 12.21 3.68
CA GLU A 161 11.71 11.50 2.82
C GLU A 161 10.76 12.52 2.18
N PRO A 162 11.03 13.00 0.94
CA PRO A 162 10.16 13.97 0.29
C PRO A 162 8.84 13.32 -0.18
N PRO A 163 7.73 14.08 -0.20
CA PRO A 163 6.49 13.70 -0.89
C PRO A 163 6.70 13.29 -2.35
N ILE A 164 7.65 13.94 -3.03
CA ILE A 164 8.00 13.67 -4.42
C ILE A 164 9.49 13.37 -4.46
N LEU A 165 9.83 12.10 -4.71
CA LEU A 165 11.22 11.68 -4.84
C LEU A 165 11.79 12.19 -6.18
N PRO A 166 12.88 12.97 -6.16
CA PRO A 166 13.42 13.53 -7.39
C PRO A 166 14.29 12.53 -8.14
N ASP A 167 14.19 12.51 -9.47
CA ASP A 167 15.17 11.85 -10.33
C ASP A 167 16.40 12.75 -10.47
N ARG A 168 17.41 12.52 -9.62
CA ARG A 168 18.62 13.34 -9.57
C ARG A 168 19.86 12.52 -9.21
N GLU A 169 20.92 12.71 -9.99
CA GLU A 169 22.21 12.12 -9.69
C GLU A 169 22.83 12.71 -8.40
N PRO A 170 23.44 11.87 -7.54
CA PRO A 170 24.20 12.32 -6.39
C PRO A 170 25.34 13.27 -6.77
N ALA A 171 25.51 14.36 -6.03
CA ALA A 171 26.55 15.34 -6.32
C ALA A 171 27.14 15.98 -5.06
N TRP A 172 28.47 16.03 -5.01
CA TRP A 172 29.24 16.85 -4.09
C TRP A 172 29.40 18.27 -4.65
N ASN A 173 29.01 19.27 -3.86
CA ASN A 173 29.02 20.69 -4.21
C ASN A 173 29.54 21.54 -3.03
N ASP A 174 29.57 22.86 -3.22
CA ASP A 174 29.86 23.84 -2.16
C ASP A 174 28.66 24.16 -1.25
N ARG A 175 27.51 23.52 -1.51
CA ARG A 175 26.23 23.72 -0.83
C ARG A 175 25.31 22.50 -1.02
N LEU A 176 24.35 22.33 -0.11
CA LEU A 176 23.25 21.39 -0.30
C LEU A 176 22.28 21.94 -1.34
N THR A 177 21.80 21.08 -2.25
CA THR A 177 20.87 21.51 -3.32
C THR A 177 19.55 20.78 -3.19
N LEU A 178 18.52 21.49 -2.73
CA LEU A 178 17.16 21.00 -2.55
C LEU A 178 16.22 21.86 -3.39
N ASP A 179 15.33 21.24 -4.17
CA ASP A 179 14.28 21.98 -4.86
C ASP A 179 12.97 21.91 -4.07
N ARG A 180 12.31 23.05 -3.89
CA ARG A 180 11.12 23.17 -3.05
C ARG A 180 9.94 22.35 -3.57
N GLU A 181 9.89 22.12 -4.87
CA GLU A 181 8.86 21.30 -5.51
C GLU A 181 8.89 19.82 -5.08
N TRP A 182 9.99 19.32 -4.51
CA TRP A 182 10.04 17.95 -3.95
C TRP A 182 9.22 17.82 -2.67
N PHE A 183 9.09 18.94 -1.95
CA PHE A 183 8.58 19.01 -0.59
C PHE A 183 7.23 19.69 -0.49
N GLN A 184 6.87 20.49 -1.49
CA GLN A 184 5.75 21.41 -1.43
C GLN A 184 4.93 21.41 -2.72
N PRO A 185 3.61 21.58 -2.61
CA PRO A 185 2.75 21.72 -3.77
C PRO A 185 3.17 22.96 -4.57
N THR A 186 3.31 22.76 -5.88
CA THR A 186 3.58 23.81 -6.86
C THR A 186 2.58 23.66 -8.00
N ASP A 187 2.28 24.76 -8.67
CA ASP A 187 1.36 24.81 -9.81
C ASP A 187 -0.06 24.29 -9.50
N ARG A 188 -0.87 24.16 -10.56
CA ARG A 188 -2.22 23.60 -10.46
C ARG A 188 -2.10 22.08 -10.49
N HIS A 189 -2.53 21.41 -9.43
CA HIS A 189 -2.38 19.97 -9.30
C HIS A 189 -3.64 19.29 -8.75
N ALA A 190 -3.75 17.98 -8.97
CA ALA A 190 -4.76 17.16 -8.35
C ALA A 190 -4.12 16.19 -7.36
N LEU A 191 -4.79 15.99 -6.21
CA LEU A 191 -4.47 14.89 -5.30
C LEU A 191 -5.71 14.01 -5.17
N ALA A 192 -5.56 12.72 -5.49
CA ALA A 192 -6.62 11.73 -5.38
C ALA A 192 -6.33 10.75 -4.25
N LEU A 193 -7.27 10.63 -3.32
CA LEU A 193 -7.34 9.57 -2.33
C LEU A 193 -8.10 8.37 -2.90
N VAL A 194 -7.46 7.20 -2.92
CA VAL A 194 -8.04 5.96 -3.44
C VAL A 194 -7.87 4.83 -2.43
N ARG A 195 -9.01 4.26 -2.02
CA ARG A 195 -9.09 3.09 -1.15
C ARG A 195 -10.01 2.06 -1.79
N THR A 196 -10.09 0.87 -1.21
CA THR A 196 -11.01 -0.16 -1.72
C THR A 196 -12.48 0.28 -1.73
N ASP A 197 -12.89 1.18 -0.85
CA ASP A 197 -14.28 1.59 -0.62
C ASP A 197 -14.51 3.12 -0.72
N LEU A 198 -13.46 3.90 -0.97
CA LEU A 198 -13.50 5.35 -0.90
C LEU A 198 -12.62 5.97 -1.99
N PHE A 199 -13.22 6.89 -2.75
CA PHE A 199 -12.51 7.73 -3.68
C PHE A 199 -12.79 9.20 -3.37
N ALA A 200 -11.75 10.01 -3.37
CA ALA A 200 -11.87 11.46 -3.36
C ALA A 200 -10.76 12.08 -4.18
N VAL A 201 -11.03 13.19 -4.84
CA VAL A 201 -10.04 13.97 -5.57
C VAL A 201 -10.28 15.45 -5.32
N GLY A 202 -9.19 16.18 -5.09
CA GLY A 202 -9.20 17.63 -5.01
C GLY A 202 -8.32 18.23 -6.10
N VAL A 203 -8.73 19.37 -6.62
CA VAL A 203 -7.91 20.21 -7.48
C VAL A 203 -7.44 21.41 -6.67
N TYR A 204 -6.16 21.72 -6.76
CA TYR A 204 -5.47 22.72 -5.94
C TYR A 204 -4.67 23.67 -6.82
N ASP A 205 -4.47 24.90 -6.35
CA ASP A 205 -3.49 25.86 -6.86
C ASP A 205 -2.61 26.27 -5.68
N GLY A 206 -1.36 25.81 -5.68
CA GLY A 206 -0.51 25.89 -4.49
C GLY A 206 -1.13 25.15 -3.29
N ASP A 207 -1.39 25.85 -2.19
CA ASP A 207 -2.02 25.29 -0.99
C ASP A 207 -3.56 25.47 -0.94
N GLU A 208 -4.15 26.17 -1.93
CA GLU A 208 -5.58 26.45 -1.97
C GLU A 208 -6.34 25.35 -2.72
N ARG A 209 -7.33 24.73 -2.06
CA ARG A 209 -8.23 23.76 -2.69
C ARG A 209 -9.34 24.48 -3.47
N LEU A 210 -9.34 24.32 -4.78
CA LEU A 210 -10.30 24.93 -5.70
C LEU A 210 -11.58 24.08 -5.82
N GLU A 211 -11.42 22.76 -5.94
CA GLU A 211 -12.52 21.83 -6.16
C GLU A 211 -12.32 20.55 -5.35
N VAL A 212 -13.42 19.89 -5.01
CA VAL A 212 -13.42 18.58 -4.38
C VAL A 212 -14.54 17.72 -4.96
N HIS A 213 -14.22 16.47 -5.22
CA HIS A 213 -15.16 15.44 -5.60
C HIS A 213 -14.85 14.16 -4.85
N GLY A 214 -15.86 13.38 -4.50
CA GLY A 214 -15.63 12.07 -3.91
C GLY A 214 -16.90 11.27 -3.73
N PHE A 215 -16.73 9.97 -3.57
CA PHE A 215 -17.80 9.02 -3.37
C PHE A 215 -17.31 7.79 -2.59
N GLU A 216 -18.25 7.12 -1.95
CA GLU A 216 -18.06 5.84 -1.29
C GLU A 216 -18.62 4.72 -2.16
N SER A 217 -18.02 3.54 -2.07
CA SER A 217 -18.52 2.29 -2.66
C SER A 217 -18.82 1.28 -1.56
N GLU A 218 -19.90 0.52 -1.70
CA GLU A 218 -20.25 -0.56 -0.78
C GLU A 218 -19.39 -1.82 -1.04
N VAL A 219 -18.08 -1.72 -0.78
CA VAL A 219 -17.17 -2.87 -0.85
C VAL A 219 -17.23 -3.62 0.47
N LYS A 220 -17.56 -4.91 0.42
CA LYS A 220 -17.67 -5.71 1.66
C LYS A 220 -16.30 -5.85 2.33
N GLY A 221 -16.24 -5.58 3.63
CA GLY A 221 -15.02 -5.78 4.43
C GLY A 221 -14.55 -7.25 4.44
N SER A 222 -13.26 -7.47 4.69
CA SER A 222 -12.71 -8.81 4.86
C SER A 222 -13.30 -9.45 6.12
N HIS A 223 -14.08 -10.53 5.94
CA HIS A 223 -14.59 -11.30 7.07
C HIS A 223 -13.65 -12.47 7.36
N SER A 224 -12.93 -12.40 8.48
CA SER A 224 -12.02 -13.45 8.97
C SER A 224 -12.72 -14.74 9.45
N LYS A 225 -14.03 -14.89 9.22
CA LYS A 225 -14.77 -16.08 9.63
C LYS A 225 -14.81 -17.07 8.46
N GLY A 226 -13.79 -17.92 8.42
CA GLY A 226 -13.60 -18.96 7.41
C GLY A 226 -14.82 -19.88 7.26
N GLY A 227 -15.33 -19.99 6.04
CA GLY A 227 -16.50 -20.79 5.72
C GLY A 227 -16.68 -20.97 4.22
N PHE A 228 -17.55 -21.91 3.83
CA PHE A 228 -17.82 -22.32 2.43
C PHE A 228 -18.27 -21.21 1.48
N SER A 229 -18.56 -20.02 2.00
CA SER A 229 -18.93 -18.83 1.24
C SER A 229 -17.77 -17.84 1.05
N GLN A 230 -16.60 -18.07 1.67
CA GLN A 230 -15.46 -17.15 1.65
C GLN A 230 -14.92 -16.89 0.23
N ALA A 231 -14.61 -17.93 -0.55
CA ALA A 231 -14.11 -17.75 -1.93
C ALA A 231 -15.12 -17.07 -2.87
N ARG A 232 -16.42 -17.17 -2.59
CA ARG A 232 -17.45 -16.41 -3.32
C ARG A 232 -17.49 -14.96 -2.87
N PHE A 233 -17.30 -14.69 -1.58
CA PHE A 233 -17.22 -13.34 -1.04
C PHE A 233 -15.98 -12.61 -1.51
N GLU A 234 -14.82 -13.26 -1.54
CA GLU A 234 -13.57 -12.72 -2.07
C GLU A 234 -13.74 -12.33 -3.53
N ARG A 235 -14.25 -13.22 -4.39
CA ARG A 235 -14.51 -12.86 -5.80
C ARG A 235 -15.48 -11.69 -5.98
N ILE A 236 -16.58 -11.66 -5.22
CA ILE A 236 -17.53 -10.54 -5.28
C ILE A 236 -16.83 -9.26 -4.80
N ARG A 237 -15.99 -9.34 -3.77
CA ARG A 237 -15.25 -8.20 -3.25
C ARG A 237 -14.23 -7.69 -4.26
N ASP A 238 -13.50 -8.57 -4.91
CA ASP A 238 -12.53 -8.20 -5.95
C ASP A 238 -13.25 -7.52 -7.12
N GLU A 239 -14.35 -8.09 -7.61
CA GLU A 239 -15.21 -7.47 -8.64
C GLU A 239 -15.74 -6.08 -8.20
N GLN A 240 -16.09 -5.92 -6.92
CA GLN A 240 -16.51 -4.63 -6.36
C GLN A 240 -15.36 -3.61 -6.28
N ILE A 241 -14.13 -4.06 -6.05
CA ILE A 241 -12.93 -3.20 -6.02
C ILE A 241 -12.61 -2.76 -7.45
N ASP A 242 -12.65 -3.68 -8.42
CA ASP A 242 -12.43 -3.37 -9.83
C ASP A 242 -13.45 -2.34 -10.32
N ASP A 243 -14.75 -2.56 -10.05
CA ASP A 243 -15.83 -1.59 -10.35
C ASP A 243 -15.57 -0.22 -9.69
N HIS A 244 -15.01 -0.20 -8.48
CA HIS A 244 -14.67 1.04 -7.78
C HIS A 244 -13.50 1.76 -8.45
N LEU A 245 -12.45 1.03 -8.85
CA LEU A 245 -11.27 1.57 -9.54
C LEU A 245 -11.60 2.07 -10.95
N GLU A 246 -12.48 1.39 -11.68
CA GLU A 246 -13.00 1.88 -12.96
C GLU A 246 -13.73 3.22 -12.79
N ARG A 247 -14.58 3.33 -11.75
CA ARG A 247 -15.27 4.58 -11.43
C ARG A 247 -14.32 5.69 -10.99
N ALA A 248 -13.28 5.36 -10.23
CA ALA A 248 -12.23 6.30 -9.83
C ALA A 248 -11.48 6.83 -11.05
N THR A 249 -11.08 5.94 -11.95
CA THR A 249 -10.41 6.30 -13.22
C THR A 249 -11.29 7.23 -14.05
N ALA A 250 -12.56 6.89 -14.26
CA ALA A 250 -13.50 7.74 -15.00
C ALA A 250 -13.68 9.13 -14.36
N ALA A 251 -13.70 9.20 -13.02
CA ALA A 251 -13.81 10.48 -12.32
C ALA A 251 -12.55 11.34 -12.49
N LEU A 252 -11.36 10.74 -12.50
CA LEU A 252 -10.12 11.45 -12.79
C LEU A 252 -10.05 11.90 -14.26
N GLU A 253 -10.47 11.06 -15.20
CA GLU A 253 -10.55 11.45 -16.63
C GLU A 253 -11.51 12.62 -16.85
N GLU A 254 -12.65 12.66 -16.16
CA GLU A 254 -13.62 13.74 -16.28
C GLU A 254 -13.14 15.07 -15.66
N ARG A 255 -12.39 15.00 -14.56
CA ARG A 255 -12.15 16.17 -13.69
C ARG A 255 -10.72 16.67 -13.67
N VAL A 256 -9.77 15.81 -14.02
CA VAL A 256 -8.33 16.08 -13.86
C VAL A 256 -7.63 16.11 -15.21
N ALA A 257 -8.00 15.21 -16.13
CA ALA A 257 -7.30 15.07 -17.39
C ALA A 257 -7.28 16.38 -18.19
N GLY A 258 -6.09 16.90 -18.46
CA GLY A 258 -5.88 18.16 -19.18
C GLY A 258 -6.23 19.45 -18.42
N GLU A 259 -6.67 19.36 -17.17
CA GLU A 259 -7.01 20.53 -16.33
C GLU A 259 -5.90 20.91 -15.35
N VAL A 260 -5.01 19.97 -15.03
CA VAL A 260 -3.93 20.16 -14.06
C VAL A 260 -2.57 19.88 -14.67
N ASP A 261 -1.53 20.45 -14.07
CA ASP A 261 -0.14 20.24 -14.46
C ASP A 261 0.41 18.92 -13.90
N ARG A 262 -0.09 18.49 -12.73
CA ARG A 262 0.38 17.29 -12.01
C ARG A 262 -0.76 16.54 -11.33
N LEU A 263 -0.65 15.20 -11.30
CA LEU A 263 -1.53 14.31 -10.57
C LEU A 263 -0.74 13.56 -9.50
N TYR A 264 -1.24 13.55 -8.27
CA TYR A 264 -0.71 12.76 -7.16
C TYR A 264 -1.76 11.76 -6.69
N LEU A 265 -1.33 10.53 -6.42
CA LEU A 265 -2.21 9.49 -5.89
C LEU A 265 -1.81 9.15 -4.45
N ALA A 266 -2.79 9.06 -3.58
CA ALA A 266 -2.59 8.67 -2.19
C ALA A 266 -3.65 7.65 -1.79
N GLY A 267 -3.34 6.78 -0.83
CA GLY A 267 -4.35 5.91 -0.23
C GLY A 267 -3.82 4.54 0.16
N GLN A 268 -4.63 3.51 -0.04
CA GLN A 268 -4.22 2.17 0.34
C GLN A 268 -3.18 1.64 -0.64
N ARG A 269 -1.95 1.34 -0.18
CA ARG A 269 -0.78 0.94 -1.00
C ARG A 269 -1.13 0.10 -2.23
N GLY A 270 -1.59 -1.14 -2.05
CA GLY A 270 -1.90 -2.01 -3.20
C GLY A 270 -3.03 -1.51 -4.12
N VAL A 271 -3.94 -0.65 -3.65
CA VAL A 271 -5.00 -0.05 -4.48
C VAL A 271 -4.45 1.11 -5.31
N VAL A 272 -3.61 1.95 -4.68
CA VAL A 272 -2.93 3.06 -5.35
C VAL A 272 -1.96 2.53 -6.40
N ASP A 273 -1.17 1.51 -6.06
CA ASP A 273 -0.21 0.87 -6.97
C ASP A 273 -0.95 0.31 -8.20
N THR A 274 -2.05 -0.43 -7.98
CA THR A 274 -2.90 -0.96 -9.06
C THR A 274 -3.42 0.17 -9.95
N LEU A 275 -3.99 1.24 -9.37
CA LEU A 275 -4.50 2.36 -10.16
C LEU A 275 -3.38 3.08 -10.93
N ALA A 276 -2.21 3.28 -10.31
CA ALA A 276 -1.07 3.93 -10.95
C ALA A 276 -0.55 3.12 -12.15
N GLU A 277 -0.54 1.80 -12.05
CA GLU A 277 -0.12 0.89 -13.14
C GLU A 277 -1.16 0.81 -14.28
N GLU A 278 -2.45 0.81 -13.95
CA GLU A 278 -3.52 0.62 -14.93
C GLU A 278 -3.98 1.92 -15.59
N THR A 279 -3.80 3.05 -14.94
CA THR A 279 -4.32 4.33 -15.43
C THR A 279 -3.54 4.87 -16.62
N SER A 280 -4.26 5.48 -17.56
CA SER A 280 -3.69 6.16 -18.74
C SER A 280 -4.04 7.66 -18.76
N ILE A 281 -4.33 8.24 -17.59
CA ILE A 281 -4.67 9.65 -17.44
C ILE A 281 -3.46 10.52 -17.81
N ASP A 282 -3.73 11.66 -18.44
CA ASP A 282 -2.75 12.70 -18.76
C ASP A 282 -3.04 13.98 -17.93
N PRO A 283 -2.13 14.43 -17.05
CA PRO A 283 -0.78 13.90 -16.81
C PRO A 283 -0.78 12.56 -16.05
N ALA A 284 0.24 11.74 -16.30
CA ALA A 284 0.50 10.53 -15.53
C ALA A 284 0.78 10.88 -14.05
N PRO A 285 0.53 9.95 -13.10
CA PRO A 285 0.83 10.18 -11.69
C PRO A 285 2.31 10.55 -11.47
N ALA A 286 2.56 11.72 -10.90
CA ALA A 286 3.90 12.22 -10.62
C ALA A 286 4.50 11.60 -9.35
N ALA A 287 3.66 11.20 -8.39
CA ALA A 287 4.07 10.47 -7.20
C ALA A 287 2.86 9.73 -6.57
N THR A 288 3.17 8.68 -5.82
CA THR A 288 2.20 7.84 -5.12
C THR A 288 2.56 7.70 -3.65
N ALA A 289 1.59 7.75 -2.73
CA ALA A 289 1.86 7.54 -1.30
C ALA A 289 0.82 6.64 -0.63
N ALA A 290 1.28 5.79 0.29
CA ALA A 290 0.40 5.04 1.16
C ALA A 290 -0.10 5.92 2.32
N VAL A 291 -1.40 6.18 2.42
CA VAL A 291 -2.01 6.92 3.54
C VAL A 291 -3.24 6.19 4.08
N ASP A 292 -3.41 6.20 5.41
CA ASP A 292 -4.57 5.60 6.06
C ASP A 292 -5.66 6.63 6.40
N ALA A 293 -5.96 7.51 5.45
CA ALA A 293 -7.03 8.50 5.63
C ALA A 293 -8.41 7.85 5.53
N THR A 294 -9.29 8.11 6.50
CA THR A 294 -10.63 7.49 6.60
C THR A 294 -11.69 8.53 6.93
N GLY A 295 -12.97 8.14 6.87
CA GLY A 295 -14.10 9.03 7.08
C GLY A 295 -14.81 9.32 5.76
N ASN A 296 -15.53 10.44 5.70
CA ASN A 296 -16.22 10.85 4.47
C ASN A 296 -15.19 11.32 3.42
N PRO A 297 -15.54 11.35 2.13
CA PRO A 297 -14.59 11.66 1.06
C PRO A 297 -13.85 12.98 1.24
N GLU A 298 -14.54 14.04 1.70
CA GLU A 298 -13.93 15.36 1.84
C GLU A 298 -12.95 15.45 3.02
N SER A 299 -13.32 14.92 4.19
CA SER A 299 -12.44 14.90 5.37
C SER A 299 -11.26 13.94 5.16
N ALA A 300 -11.51 12.79 4.54
CA ALA A 300 -10.47 11.84 4.25
C ALA A 300 -9.47 12.41 3.23
N LEU A 301 -9.94 13.14 2.22
CA LEU A 301 -9.06 13.85 1.29
C LEU A 301 -8.20 14.90 1.99
N GLU A 302 -8.76 15.66 2.93
CA GLU A 302 -7.99 16.65 3.71
C GLU A 302 -6.89 15.97 4.55
N ASP A 303 -7.21 14.88 5.23
CA ASP A 303 -6.24 14.09 5.99
C ASP A 303 -5.16 13.45 5.09
N ALA A 304 -5.57 12.98 3.91
CA ALA A 304 -4.67 12.44 2.89
C ALA A 304 -3.72 13.52 2.37
N TYR A 305 -4.24 14.68 1.99
CA TYR A 305 -3.45 15.83 1.53
C TYR A 305 -2.42 16.25 2.58
N ARG A 306 -2.86 16.33 3.85
CA ARG A 306 -2.01 16.69 4.97
C ARG A 306 -0.89 15.66 5.19
N SER A 307 -1.18 14.37 4.98
CA SER A 307 -0.23 13.28 5.16
C SER A 307 0.73 13.13 3.97
N PHE A 308 0.24 13.34 2.76
CA PHE A 308 1.04 13.31 1.53
C PHE A 308 2.11 14.39 1.56
N TRP A 309 1.75 15.63 1.88
CA TRP A 309 2.68 16.77 1.94
C TRP A 309 3.46 16.85 3.26
N THR A 310 3.89 15.70 3.78
CA THR A 310 4.80 15.68 4.91
C THR A 310 6.07 14.95 4.63
N THR A 311 7.13 15.61 5.07
CA THR A 311 8.48 15.13 4.96
C THR A 311 8.90 14.55 6.29
N GLU A 312 9.35 13.30 6.29
CA GLU A 312 10.07 12.76 7.43
C GLU A 312 11.53 13.22 7.37
N LEU A 313 12.01 13.86 8.44
CA LEU A 313 13.42 14.19 8.65
C LEU A 313 14.00 13.19 9.64
N GLN A 314 15.10 12.56 9.26
CA GLN A 314 15.93 11.74 10.13
C GLN A 314 17.32 12.37 10.25
N VAL A 315 17.79 12.62 11.48
CA VAL A 315 19.17 13.05 11.75
C VAL A 315 20.00 11.80 12.01
N LEU A 316 20.94 11.51 11.13
CA LEU A 316 21.72 10.28 11.16
C LEU A 316 22.85 10.32 12.19
#